data_AF-A0A852WNX0-F1
#
_entry.id   AF-A0A852WNX0-F1
#
_cell.length_a   1.000
_cell.length_b   1.000
_cell.length_c   1.000
_cell.angle_alpha   90.00
_cell.angle_beta   90.00
_cell.angle_gamma   90.00
#
_symmetry.space_group_name_H-M   'P 1'
#
loop_
_entity.id
_entity.type
_entity.pdbx_description
1 polymer ?
#
loop_
_entity_poly.entity_id
_entity_poly.type
_entity_poly.pdbx_seq_one_letter_code
_entity_poly.pdbx_strand_id
1 'polypeptide(L)'
;MSSVLDDVPHHERVAHVNGLPPIGLWWPMLERPLRREVLENVHAPLRAVVVRRIYELCELDPGHAPKLGMRLGENERAYIAGWMHSVDWN
;
A
#
# COMPACT_ATOMS: atom_id res chain seq x y z
N MET A 1 4.12 -24.23 35.25
CA MET A 1 3.34 -23.27 34.46
C MET A 1 4.29 -22.62 33.47
N SER A 2 4.30 -23.07 32.21
CA SER A 2 5.01 -22.39 31.13
C SER A 2 3.99 -22.15 30.04
N SER A 3 3.56 -20.90 29.92
CA SER A 3 2.68 -20.43 28.86
C SER A 3 3.51 -20.38 27.58
N VAL A 4 3.38 -21.41 26.75
CA VAL A 4 3.81 -21.36 25.36
C VAL A 4 2.80 -20.46 24.67
N LEU A 5 3.07 -19.16 24.67
CA LEU A 5 2.51 -18.29 23.65
C LEU A 5 3.28 -18.65 22.37
N ASP A 6 2.72 -19.60 21.64
CA ASP A 6 3.01 -19.79 20.22
C ASP A 6 2.70 -18.46 19.54
N ASP A 7 3.76 -17.69 19.36
CA ASP A 7 3.85 -16.56 18.46
C ASP A 7 3.51 -17.10 17.07
N VAL A 8 2.27 -16.86 16.63
CA VAL A 8 1.88 -17.12 15.25
C VAL A 8 2.17 -15.84 14.47
N PRO A 9 3.28 -15.73 13.71
CA PRO A 9 3.45 -14.63 12.77
C PRO A 9 2.51 -14.90 11.59
N HIS A 10 1.22 -14.60 11.75
CA HIS A 10 0.21 -14.71 10.69
C HIS A 10 0.36 -13.61 9.62
N HIS A 11 1.52 -12.93 9.55
CA HIS A 11 1.87 -11.98 8.50
C HIS A 11 2.51 -12.63 7.27
N GLU A 12 2.76 -13.94 7.30
CA GLU A 12 3.15 -14.65 6.09
C GLU A 12 1.91 -15.03 5.28
N ARG A 13 1.79 -14.46 4.07
CA ARG A 13 0.89 -14.85 2.95
C ARG A 13 -0.41 -14.07 2.75
N VAL A 14 -0.47 -12.78 3.08
CA VAL A 14 -1.32 -11.91 2.24
C VAL A 14 -0.57 -11.74 0.93
N ALA A 15 -0.86 -12.65 0.00
CA ALA A 15 -0.25 -12.68 -1.33
C ALA A 15 -0.22 -11.27 -1.92
N HIS A 16 0.99 -10.79 -2.23
CA HIS A 16 1.22 -9.55 -2.95
C HIS A 16 0.71 -9.72 -4.39
N VAL A 17 -0.61 -9.73 -4.59
CA VAL A 17 -1.24 -9.95 -5.90
C VAL A 17 -0.68 -8.98 -6.95
N ASN A 18 -0.21 -7.81 -6.52
CA ASN A 18 0.32 -6.76 -7.38
C ASN A 18 1.76 -6.32 -7.02
N GLY A 19 2.44 -7.05 -6.13
CA GLY A 19 3.78 -6.69 -5.62
C GLY A 19 3.84 -5.49 -4.66
N LEU A 20 2.71 -4.85 -4.36
CA LEU A 20 2.63 -3.75 -3.39
C LEU A 20 2.52 -4.27 -1.95
N PRO A 21 3.04 -3.53 -0.96
CA PRO A 21 2.74 -3.77 0.45
C PRO A 21 1.24 -3.54 0.74
N PRO A 22 0.69 -4.15 1.81
CA PRO A 22 -0.69 -3.92 2.23
C PRO A 22 -1.06 -2.43 2.30
N ILE A 23 -2.17 -2.05 1.66
CA ILE A 23 -2.54 -0.63 1.48
C ILE A 23 -2.69 0.16 2.79
N GLY A 24 -3.14 -0.49 3.86
CA GLY A 24 -3.28 0.13 5.18
C GLY A 24 -1.94 0.55 5.82
N LEU A 25 -0.81 0.03 5.35
CA LEU A 25 0.52 0.40 5.88
C LEU A 25 1.04 1.71 5.29
N TRP A 26 0.75 2.00 4.02
CA TRP A 26 1.36 3.13 3.33
C TRP A 26 0.36 4.23 2.94
N TRP A 27 -0.91 3.92 2.68
CA TRP A 27 -1.88 4.93 2.23
C TRP A 27 -2.07 6.10 3.22
N PRO A 28 -2.18 5.87 4.55
CA PRO A 28 -2.30 6.96 5.51
C PRO A 28 -1.04 7.80 5.64
N MET A 29 0.13 7.20 5.40
CA MET A 29 1.45 7.82 5.55
C MET A 29 1.92 8.53 4.27
N LEU A 30 1.33 8.21 3.12
CA LEU A 30 1.72 8.77 1.83
C LEU A 30 1.48 10.30 1.80
N GLU A 31 2.42 11.03 1.25
CA GLU A 31 2.34 12.49 1.21
C GLU A 31 1.15 12.96 0.35
N ARG A 32 0.56 14.10 0.73
CA ARG A 32 -0.61 14.67 0.05
C ARG A 32 -0.42 14.82 -1.48
N PRO A 33 0.74 15.28 -2.01
CA PRO A 33 0.95 15.38 -3.45
C PRO A 33 0.88 14.02 -4.15
N LEU A 34 1.49 12.99 -3.58
CA LEU A 34 1.51 11.64 -4.14
C LEU A 34 0.14 10.96 -4.00
N ARG A 35 -0.58 11.18 -2.90
CA ARG A 35 -1.98 10.75 -2.78
C ARG A 35 -2.87 11.34 -3.86
N ARG A 36 -2.74 12.64 -4.17
CA ARG A 36 -3.51 13.26 -5.26
C ARG A 36 -3.23 12.60 -6.61
N GLU A 37 -1.96 12.32 -6.92
CA GLU A 37 -1.59 11.62 -8.15
C GLU A 37 -2.24 10.23 -8.27
N VAL A 38 -2.30 9.47 -7.17
CA VAL A 38 -3.01 8.18 -7.15
C VAL A 38 -4.51 8.37 -7.38
N LEU A 39 -5.10 9.41 -6.79
CA LEU A 39 -6.53 9.72 -6.90
C LEU A 39 -6.92 10.27 -8.28
N GLU A 40 -6.02 10.93 -9.00
CA GLU A 40 -6.26 11.40 -10.37
C GLU A 40 -6.68 10.25 -11.29
N ASN A 41 -6.10 9.05 -11.10
CA ASN A 41 -6.55 7.85 -11.80
C ASN A 41 -6.20 6.55 -11.03
N VAL A 42 -7.12 6.12 -10.17
CA VAL A 42 -6.96 4.90 -9.35
C VAL A 42 -6.89 3.59 -10.15
N HIS A 43 -7.25 3.61 -11.44
CA HIS A 43 -7.18 2.46 -12.34
C HIS A 43 -5.89 2.43 -13.17
N ALA A 44 -5.15 3.53 -13.21
CA ALA A 44 -3.88 3.62 -13.90
C ALA A 44 -2.77 2.88 -13.14
N PRO A 45 -1.71 2.45 -13.84
CA PRO A 45 -0.47 2.06 -13.18
C PRO A 45 0.08 3.22 -12.34
N LEU A 46 0.51 2.91 -11.12
CA LEU A 46 1.23 3.81 -10.24
C LEU A 46 2.55 4.21 -10.90
N ARG A 47 2.87 5.51 -10.83
CA ARG A 47 4.16 6.00 -11.30
C ARG A 47 5.28 5.49 -10.40
N ALA A 48 6.46 5.32 -10.98
CA ALA A 48 7.64 4.81 -10.28
C ALA A 48 8.00 5.62 -9.02
N VAL A 49 7.73 6.93 -9.01
CA VAL A 49 7.94 7.80 -7.84
C VAL A 49 7.04 7.42 -6.66
N VAL A 50 5.77 7.10 -6.93
CA VAL A 50 4.81 6.65 -5.91
C VAL A 50 5.21 5.28 -5.39
N VAL A 51 5.53 4.35 -6.29
CA VAL A 51 5.96 2.98 -5.91
C VAL A 51 7.21 3.02 -5.05
N ARG A 52 8.24 3.78 -5.46
CA ARG A 52 9.46 3.96 -4.67
C ARG A 52 9.16 4.52 -3.29
N ARG A 53 8.29 5.52 -3.21
CA ARG A 53 7.92 6.12 -1.91
C ARG A 53 7.19 5.13 -1.01
N ILE A 54 6.31 4.31 -1.56
CA ILE A 54 5.63 3.23 -0.82
C ILE A 54 6.66 2.25 -0.24
N TYR A 55 7.66 1.85 -1.04
CA TYR A 55 8.72 0.96 -0.57
C TYR A 55 9.55 1.58 0.56
N GLU A 56 9.91 2.86 0.43
CA GLU A 56 10.61 3.62 1.49
C GLU A 56 9.80 3.69 2.79
N LEU A 57 8.48 3.94 2.71
CA LEU A 57 7.60 4.00 3.88
C LEU A 57 7.44 2.64 4.57
N CYS A 58 7.53 1.55 3.81
CA CYS A 58 7.42 0.19 4.33
C CYS A 58 8.78 -0.45 4.64
N GLU A 59 9.87 0.33 4.63
CA GLU A 59 11.25 -0.15 4.89
C GLU A 59 11.67 -1.32 3.99
N LEU A 60 11.15 -1.36 2.76
CA LEU A 60 11.47 -2.37 1.76
C LEU A 60 12.64 -1.93 0.88
N ASP A 61 13.47 -2.89 0.47
CA ASP A 61 14.59 -2.61 -0.43
C ASP A 61 14.10 -2.04 -1.78
N PRO A 62 14.41 -0.76 -2.11
CA PRO A 62 13.99 -0.13 -3.36
C PRO A 62 14.66 -0.75 -4.58
N GLY A 63 15.78 -1.48 -4.40
CA GLY A 63 16.45 -2.23 -5.47
C GLY A 63 15.57 -3.32 -6.09
N HIS A 64 14.58 -3.79 -5.33
CA HIS A 64 13.57 -4.77 -5.75
C HIS A 64 12.24 -4.14 -6.15
N ALA A 65 12.10 -2.82 -6.11
CA ALA A 65 10.88 -2.14 -6.55
C ALA A 65 10.66 -2.41 -8.05
N PRO A 66 9.52 -3.00 -8.45
CA PRO A 66 9.25 -3.29 -9.84
C PRO A 66 9.27 -2.02 -10.69
N LYS A 67 10.08 -2.04 -11.75
CA LYS A 67 10.21 -0.91 -12.69
C LYS A 67 8.97 -0.71 -13.57
N LEU A 68 8.07 -1.69 -13.58
CA LEU A 68 6.81 -1.68 -14.32
C LEU A 68 5.68 -1.15 -13.43
N GLY A 69 4.82 -0.32 -14.01
CA GLY A 69 3.74 0.36 -13.29
C GLY A 69 2.82 -0.63 -12.57
N MET A 70 2.96 -0.68 -11.25
CA MET A 70 2.11 -1.47 -10.37
C MET A 70 0.70 -0.93 -10.40
N ARG A 71 -0.30 -1.80 -10.42
CA ARG A 71 -1.70 -1.38 -10.36
C ARG A 71 -2.25 -1.67 -8.98
N LEU A 72 -3.11 -0.77 -8.50
CA LEU A 72 -3.94 -1.07 -7.34
C LEU A 72 -4.90 -2.20 -7.72
N GLY A 73 -5.01 -3.22 -6.88
CA GLY A 73 -6.03 -4.24 -7.00
C GLY A 73 -7.41 -3.74 -6.59
N GLU A 74 -8.41 -4.61 -6.69
CA GLU A 74 -9.79 -4.29 -6.35
C GLU A 74 -9.96 -3.90 -4.88
N ASN A 75 -9.32 -4.64 -3.98
CA ASN A 75 -9.36 -4.39 -2.54
C ASN A 75 -8.69 -3.05 -2.19
N GLU A 76 -7.54 -2.75 -2.80
CA GLU A 76 -6.85 -1.47 -2.62
C GLU A 76 -7.72 -0.29 -3.07
N ARG A 77 -8.39 -0.41 -4.22
CA ARG A 77 -9.31 0.64 -4.70
C ARG A 77 -10.51 0.81 -3.77
N ALA A 78 -11.10 -0.28 -3.29
CA ALA A 78 -12.21 -0.24 -2.34
C ALA A 78 -11.79 0.43 -1.01
N TYR A 79 -10.58 0.13 -0.52
CA TYR A 79 -10.02 0.77 0.66
C TYR A 79 -9.86 2.28 0.48
N ILE A 80 -9.30 2.72 -0.65
CA ILE A 80 -9.16 4.16 -0.96
C ILE A 80 -10.53 4.83 -1.02
N ALA A 81 -11.51 4.23 -1.69
CA ALA A 81 -12.86 4.77 -1.79
C ALA A 81 -13.50 4.93 -0.39
N GLY A 82 -13.41 3.91 0.47
CA GLY A 82 -13.90 4.00 1.85
C GLY A 82 -13.18 5.06 2.68
N TRP A 83 -11.88 5.24 2.46
CA TRP A 83 -11.08 6.27 3.13
C TRP A 83 -11.48 7.68 2.68
N MET A 84 -11.74 7.90 1.38
CA MET A 84 -12.19 9.20 0.86
C MET A 84 -13.53 9.64 1.46
N HIS A 85 -14.43 8.71 1.75
CA HIS A 85 -15.69 9.01 2.43
C HIS A 85 -15.52 9.30 3.92
N SER A 86 -14.44 8.82 4.55
CA SER A 86 -14.17 9.00 5.98
C SER A 86 -13.36 10.26 6.29
N VAL A 87 -12.55 10.72 5.32
CA VAL A 87 -11.72 11.90 5.45
C VAL A 87 -12.34 12.99 4.59
N ASP A 88 -13.36 13.66 5.14
CA ASP A 88 -13.95 14.87 4.56
C ASP A 88 -12.82 15.83 4.15
N TRP A 89 -12.68 16.03 2.84
CA TRP A 89 -11.63 16.87 2.27
C TRP A 89 -12.08 18.34 2.36
N ASN A 90 -11.92 18.93 3.55
CA ASN A 90 -12.04 20.37 3.78
C ASN A 90 -10.78 21.11 3.31
#